data_AF-A0A3N5AMS7-F1
#
_entry.id   AF-A0A3N5AMS7-F1
#
_cell.length_a   1.000
_cell.length_b   1.000
_cell.length_c   1.000
_cell.angle_alpha   90.00
_cell.angle_beta   90.00
_cell.angle_gamma   90.00
#
_symmetry.space_group_name_H-M   'P 1'
#
loop_
_entity.id
_entity.type
_entity.pdbx_description
1 polymer ?
#
loop_
_entity_poly.entity_id
_entity_poly.type
_entity_poly.pdbx_seq_one_letter_code
_entity_poly.pdbx_strand_id
1 'polypeptide(L)' 'MSHHLKNEFKFVVTGVELTEDQQQLVGRAIAQAAAPALGELAPRAALPVAVNPKVWWYGDPAKEVLAPVQDYAAGQVGMR' A
#
# COMPACT_ATOMS: atom_id res chain seq x y z
N MET A 1 -14.63 18.25 -13.95
CA MET A 1 -13.35 17.53 -14.18
C MET A 1 -12.75 17.25 -12.81
N SER A 2 -12.89 16.03 -12.29
CA SER A 2 -12.30 15.67 -11.00
C SER A 2 -10.81 15.48 -11.20
N HIS A 3 -10.00 16.40 -10.70
CA HIS A 3 -8.55 16.19 -10.63
C HIS A 3 -8.30 14.98 -9.73
N HIS A 4 -7.86 13.86 -10.31
CA HIS A 4 -7.30 12.75 -9.54
C HIS A 4 -6.00 13.25 -8.90
N LEU A 5 -6.09 13.69 -7.64
CA LEU A 5 -4.94 14.14 -6.86
C LEU A 5 -4.09 12.91 -6.53
N LYS A 6 -3.16 12.57 -7.43
CA LYS A 6 -2.16 11.52 -7.23
C LYS A 6 -0.90 12.17 -6.68
N ASN A 7 -0.52 11.80 -5.46
CA ASN A 7 0.75 12.20 -4.85
C ASN A 7 1.72 11.03 -4.90
N GLU A 8 2.95 11.25 -5.40
CA GLU A 8 3.97 10.22 -5.54
C GLU A 8 5.23 10.59 -4.75
N PHE A 9 5.71 9.66 -3.93
CA PHE A 9 6.96 9.79 -3.17
C PHE A 9 7.92 8.68 -3.61
N LYS A 10 9.20 9.02 -3.82
CA LYS A 10 10.22 8.08 -4.28
C LYS A 10 11.34 7.96 -3.26
N PHE A 11 11.73 6.73 -2.95
CA PHE A 11 12.90 6.39 -2.16
C PHE A 11 13.93 5.71 -3.06
N VAL A 12 15.15 6.22 -3.08
CA VAL A 12 16.24 5.74 -3.96
C VAL A 12 17.44 5.36 -3.09
N VAL A 13 17.94 4.15 -3.30
CA VAL A 13 19.17 3.65 -2.69
C VAL A 13 20.15 3.28 -3.81
N THR A 14 21.43 3.63 -3.64
CA THR A 14 22.49 3.39 -4.63
C THR A 14 23.65 2.65 -3.99
N GLY A 15 24.44 1.91 -4.79
CA GLY A 15 25.62 1.19 -4.29
C GLY A 15 25.31 -0.14 -3.61
N VAL A 16 24.08 -0.65 -3.75
CA VAL A 16 23.64 -1.96 -3.25
C VAL A 16 22.68 -2.59 -4.26
N GLU A 17 22.86 -3.88 -4.51
CA GLU A 17 21.89 -4.69 -5.25
C GLU A 17 20.95 -5.38 -4.27
N LEU A 18 19.64 -5.25 -4.49
CA LEU A 18 18.61 -5.85 -3.65
C LEU A 18 17.87 -6.95 -4.42
N THR A 19 17.61 -8.07 -3.76
CA THR A 19 16.72 -9.12 -4.28
C THR A 19 15.26 -8.66 -4.31
N GLU A 20 14.39 -9.37 -5.02
CA GLU A 20 12.95 -9.05 -5.04
C GLU A 20 12.32 -9.11 -3.64
N ASP A 21 12.66 -10.13 -2.84
CA ASP A 21 12.20 -10.27 -1.46
C ASP A 21 12.64 -9.09 -0.58
N GLN A 22 13.89 -8.63 -0.74
CA GLN A 22 14.41 -7.49 0.00
C GLN A 22 13.70 -6.20 -0.42
N GLN A 23 13.43 -6.02 -1.72
CA GLN A 23 12.67 -4.88 -2.22
C GLN A 23 11.24 -4.89 -1.68
N GLN A 24 10.60 -6.06 -1.62
CA GLN A 24 9.27 -6.23 -1.03
C GLN A 24 9.25 -5.89 0.45
N LEU A 25 10.26 -6.35 1.20
CA LEU A 25 10.41 -6.05 2.63
C LEU A 25 10.55 -4.54 2.88
N VAL A 26 11.43 -3.88 2.11
CA VAL A 26 11.64 -2.43 2.21
C VAL A 26 10.37 -1.66 1.79
N GLY A 27 9.74 -2.03 0.68
CA GLY A 27 8.51 -1.40 0.21
C GLY A 27 7.38 -1.49 1.23
N ARG A 28 7.21 -2.66 1.86
CA ARG A 28 6.25 -2.87 2.94
C ARG A 28 6.56 -1.98 4.14
N ALA A 29 7.83 -1.90 4.55
CA ALA A 29 8.25 -1.07 5.68
C ALA A 29 7.94 0.42 5.44
N ILE A 30 8.23 0.92 4.23
CA ILE A 30 7.89 2.29 3.83
C ILE A 30 6.38 2.52 3.90
N ALA A 31 5.57 1.62 3.33
CA ALA A 31 4.12 1.73 3.35
C ALA A 31 3.55 1.74 4.79
N GLN A 32 4.08 0.86 5.65
CA GLN A 32 3.67 0.78 7.06
C GLN A 32 4.06 2.03 7.86
N ALA A 33 5.20 2.64 7.58
CA ALA A 33 5.61 3.88 8.21
C ALA A 33 4.83 5.10 7.70
N ALA A 34 4.51 5.13 6.39
CA ALA A 34 3.78 6.24 5.76
C ALA A 34 2.28 6.25 6.10
N ALA A 35 1.65 5.08 6.23
CA ALA A 35 0.21 4.96 6.49
C ALA A 35 -0.29 5.78 7.71
N PRO A 36 0.33 5.73 8.91
CA PRO A 36 -0.11 6.54 10.04
C PRO A 36 0.06 8.04 9.81
N ALA A 37 1.05 8.48 9.03
CA ALA A 37 1.23 9.89 8.68
C ALA A 37 0.13 10.41 7.74
N LEU A 38 -0.59 9.51 7.06
CA LEU A 38 -1.72 9.84 6.18
C LEU A 38 -3.08 9.70 6.88
N GLY A 39 -3.12 9.29 8.15
CA GLY A 39 -4.33 8.86 8.84
C GLY A 39 -5.48 9.88 8.84
N GLU A 40 -5.22 11.16 9.14
CA GLU A 40 -6.26 12.21 9.13
C GLU A 40 -6.53 12.78 7.72
N LEU A 41 -5.65 12.51 6.77
CA LEU A 41 -5.69 13.08 5.41
C LEU A 41 -6.37 12.13 4.41
N ALA A 42 -6.37 10.83 4.68
CA ALA A 42 -6.93 9.82 3.81
C ALA A 42 -8.39 9.47 4.19
N PRO A 43 -9.22 9.06 3.22
CA PRO A 43 -10.54 8.51 3.51
C PRO A 43 -10.45 7.35 4.50
N ARG A 44 -11.46 7.21 5.37
CA ARG A 44 -11.50 6.14 6.39
C ARG A 44 -11.40 4.72 5.80
N ALA A 45 -11.80 4.54 4.54
CA ALA A 45 -11.73 3.28 3.80
C ALA A 45 -10.39 3.06 3.08
N ALA A 46 -9.42 3.97 3.22
CA ALA A 46 -8.15 3.86 2.51
C ALA A 46 -7.33 2.67 3.00
N LEU A 47 -6.83 1.86 2.07
CA LEU A 47 -6.07 0.66 2.35
C LEU A 47 -4.73 0.66 1.62
N PRO A 48 -3.65 0.14 2.25
CA PRO A 48 -2.40 -0.13 1.55
C PRO A 48 -2.56 -1.41 0.70
N VAL A 49 -2.24 -1.31 -0.59
CA VAL A 49 -2.27 -2.42 -1.54
C VAL A 49 -0.91 -2.53 -2.22
N ALA A 50 -0.28 -3.69 -2.17
CA ALA A 50 0.91 -3.98 -2.95
C ALA A 50 0.52 -4.11 -4.43
N VAL A 51 1.04 -3.21 -5.28
CA VAL A 51 0.80 -3.24 -6.73
C VAL A 51 1.85 -4.11 -7.42
N ASN A 52 3.09 -4.06 -6.92
CA ASN A 52 4.21 -4.93 -7.29
C ASN A 52 5.24 -4.94 -6.14
N PRO A 53 6.35 -5.70 -6.21
CA PRO A 53 7.32 -5.80 -5.11
C PRO A 53 7.91 -4.45 -4.64
N LYS A 54 7.95 -3.43 -5.51
CA LYS A 54 8.54 -2.11 -5.22
C LYS A 54 7.51 -1.03 -4.90
N VAL A 55 6.23 -1.26 -5.21
CA VAL A 55 5.20 -0.22 -5.23
C VAL A 55 4.02 -0.62 -4.37
N TRP A 56 3.74 0.22 -3.39
CA TRP A 56 2.53 0.18 -2.58
C TRP A 56 1.67 1.40 -2.91
N TRP A 57 0.40 1.14 -3.17
CA TRP A 57 -0.62 2.16 -3.32
C TRP A 57 -1.38 2.29 -2.00
N TYR A 58 -1.77 3.51 -1.63
CA TYR A 58 -2.60 3.77 -0.46
C TYR A 58 -3.74 4.70 -0.87
N GLY A 59 -4.98 4.23 -0.71
CA GLY A 59 -6.16 5.01 -1.10
C GLY A 59 -7.47 4.23 -0.96
N ASP A 60 -8.58 4.89 -1.29
CA ASP A 60 -9.92 4.30 -1.27
C ASP A 60 -10.08 3.28 -2.41
N PRO A 61 -10.17 1.97 -2.12
CA PRO A 61 -10.22 0.95 -3.16
C PRO A 61 -11.52 1.06 -3.97
N ALA A 62 -11.43 0.75 -5.27
CA ALA A 62 -12.63 0.62 -6.09
C ALA A 62 -13.55 -0.47 -5.51
N LYS A 63 -14.88 -0.27 -5.62
CA LYS A 63 -15.88 -1.13 -4.98
C LYS A 63 -15.74 -2.60 -5.35
N GLU A 64 -15.30 -2.85 -6.58
CA GLU A 64 -15.10 -4.18 -7.16
C GLU A 64 -13.95 -4.96 -6.48
N VAL A 65 -13.00 -4.23 -5.86
CA VAL A 65 -11.80 -4.81 -5.23
C VAL A 65 -11.93 -4.88 -3.70
N LEU A 66 -12.86 -4.12 -3.12
CA LEU A 66 -13.03 -4.04 -1.67
C LEU A 66 -13.41 -5.40 -1.05
N ALA A 67 -14.36 -6.13 -1.63
CA ALA A 67 -14.79 -7.44 -1.11
C ALA A 67 -13.66 -8.49 -1.15
N PRO A 68 -12.94 -8.68 -2.28
CA PRO A 68 -11.76 -9.55 -2.32
C PRO A 68 -10.67 -9.18 -1.29
N VAL A 69 -10.43 -7.89 -1.06
CA VAL A 69 -9.43 -7.42 -0.07
C VAL A 69 -9.87 -7.73 1.36
N GLN A 70 -11.15 -7.52 1.67
CA GLN A 70 -11.72 -7.88 2.98
C GLN A 70 -11.64 -9.39 3.23
N ASP A 71 -11.96 -10.21 2.23
CA ASP A 71 -11.87 -11.66 2.28
C ASP A 71 -10.44 -12.16 2.52
N TYR A 72 -9.46 -11.56 1.84
CA TYR A 72 -8.05 -11.84 2.04
C TYR A 72 -7.61 -11.46 3.45
N ALA A 73 -7.95 -10.26 3.91
CA ALA A 73 -7.60 -9.78 5.25
C ALA A 73 -8.21 -10.66 6.35
N ALA A 74 -9.48 -11.04 6.23
CA ALA A 74 -10.16 -11.94 7.17
C ALA A 74 -9.46 -13.30 7.29
N GLY A 75 -8.97 -13.86 6.17
CA GLY A 75 -8.18 -15.09 6.17
C GLY A 75 -6.84 -14.96 6.88
N GLN A 76 -6.18 -13.80 6.78
CA GLN A 76 -4.89 -13.55 7.45
C GLN A 76 -5.01 -13.44 8.98
N VAL A 77 -6.17 -13.04 9.50
CA VAL A 77 -6.42 -12.88 10.94
C VAL A 77 -7.25 -14.02 11.54
N GLY A 78 -7.47 -15.10 10.79
CA GLY A 78 -8.18 -16.29 11.28
C GLY A 78 -9.66 -16.08 11.60
N MET A 79 -10.31 -15.11 10.94
CA MET A 79 -11.75 -14.83 11.08
C MET A 79 -12.60 -15.61 10.06
N ARG A 80 -12.07 -16.72 9.54
CA ARG A 80 -12.70 -17.56 8.53
C ARG A 80 -12.62 -19.03 8.93
#